data_AF-A0A542B9X4-F1
#
_entry.id   AF-A0A542B9X4-F1
#
_cell.length_a   1.000
_cell.length_b   1.000
_cell.length_c   1.000
_cell.angle_alpha   90.00
_cell.angle_beta   90.00
_cell.angle_gamma   90.00
#
_symmetry.space_group_name_H-M   'P 1'
#
loop_
_entity.id
_entity.type
_entity.pdbx_description
1 polymer ?
#
loop_
_entity_poly.entity_id
_entity_poly.type
_entity_poly.pdbx_seq_one_letter_code
_entity_poly.pdbx_strand_id
1 'polypeptide(L)'
;MPKYRFTTDDGKKVDRGDNPLDFADDKAATDAAQEALADMVHEVLPNGNSVDLTADVEDIAGKKIYHASLKFRGETADEGRARAAQLDAEADAAVDAVAKALDPDRNKTPN
;
A
#
# COMPACT_ATOMS: atom_id res chain seq x y z
N MET A 1 -30.07 10.07 3.02
CA MET A 1 -28.61 10.19 2.87
C MET A 1 -28.09 8.81 2.49
N PRO A 2 -27.19 8.69 1.50
CA PRO A 2 -26.53 7.42 1.19
C PRO A 2 -25.71 6.92 2.39
N LYS A 3 -25.59 5.59 2.48
CA LYS A 3 -24.92 4.90 3.57
C LYS A 3 -23.66 4.21 3.07
N TYR A 4 -22.59 4.35 3.85
CA TYR A 4 -21.27 3.84 3.49
C TYR A 4 -20.67 3.07 4.65
N ARG A 5 -19.95 1.99 4.34
CA ARG A 5 -19.19 1.20 5.31
C ARG A 5 -17.72 1.48 5.14
N PHE A 6 -17.05 1.74 6.25
CA PHE A 6 -15.63 2.01 6.29
C PHE A 6 -14.89 0.79 6.81
N THR A 7 -13.76 0.47 6.20
CA THR A 7 -12.79 -0.48 6.74
C THR A 7 -11.45 0.21 6.83
N THR A 8 -10.84 0.25 8.01
CA THR A 8 -9.51 0.80 8.23
C THR A 8 -8.55 -0.30 8.63
N ASP A 9 -7.28 -0.17 8.26
CA ASP A 9 -6.20 -1.02 8.72
C ASP A 9 -5.10 -0.12 9.28
N ASP A 10 -4.81 -0.27 10.59
CA ASP A 10 -3.79 0.50 11.28
C ASP A 10 -2.38 -0.15 11.24
N GLY A 11 -2.24 -1.22 10.44
CA GLY A 11 -1.04 -2.05 10.33
C GLY A 11 -0.91 -3.08 11.45
N LYS A 12 -1.82 -3.08 12.44
CA LYS A 12 -1.89 -4.06 13.53
C LYS A 12 -3.22 -4.81 13.52
N LYS A 13 -4.31 -4.10 13.23
CA LYS A 13 -5.67 -4.62 13.16
C LYS A 13 -6.41 -3.99 11.99
N VAL A 14 -7.23 -4.82 11.35
CA VAL A 14 -8.26 -4.36 10.43
C VAL A 14 -9.53 -4.14 11.25
N ASP A 15 -10.06 -2.92 11.20
CA ASP A 15 -11.32 -2.54 11.80
C ASP A 15 -12.35 -2.28 10.69
N ARG A 16 -13.40 -3.09 10.67
CA ARG A 16 -14.51 -2.94 9.73
C ARG A 16 -15.68 -2.40 10.51
N GLY A 17 -16.07 -1.15 10.25
CA GLY A 17 -17.15 -0.49 10.97
C GLY A 17 -18.44 -1.32 10.97
N ASP A 18 -18.94 -1.61 12.18
CA ASP A 18 -20.12 -2.45 12.37
C ASP A 18 -21.35 -1.88 11.64
N ASN A 19 -21.53 -0.56 11.72
CA ASN A 19 -22.68 0.14 11.17
C ASN A 19 -22.29 1.06 9.99
N PRO A 20 -22.99 0.99 8.86
CA PRO A 20 -22.86 1.98 7.80
C PRO A 20 -23.23 3.38 8.30
N LEU A 21 -22.44 4.37 7.91
CA LEU A 21 -22.59 5.78 8.27
C LEU A 21 -23.28 6.55 7.14
N ASP A 22 -24.13 7.51 7.50
CA ASP A 22 -24.85 8.38 6.56
C ASP A 22 -23.96 9.56 6.14
N PHE A 23 -23.78 9.75 4.83
CA PHE A 23 -23.09 10.90 4.24
C PHE A 23 -23.95 11.60 3.19
N ALA A 24 -23.58 12.82 2.80
CA ALA A 24 -24.32 13.57 1.78
C ALA A 24 -24.18 12.94 0.38
N ASP A 25 -22.96 12.53 0.03
CA ASP A 25 -22.59 11.95 -1.25
C ASP A 25 -21.28 11.13 -1.10
N ASP A 26 -20.85 10.50 -2.21
CA ASP A 26 -19.62 9.70 -2.26
C ASP A 26 -18.39 10.53 -1.87
N LYS A 27 -18.33 11.80 -2.29
CA LYS A 27 -17.19 12.67 -2.01
C LYS A 27 -17.05 12.92 -0.50
N ALA A 28 -18.14 13.23 0.18
CA ALA A 28 -18.14 13.42 1.62
C ALA A 28 -17.68 12.15 2.36
N ALA A 29 -18.06 10.96 1.88
CA ALA A 29 -17.59 9.70 2.44
C ALA A 29 -16.09 9.47 2.16
N THR A 30 -15.60 9.80 0.97
CA THR A 30 -14.16 9.68 0.66
C THR A 30 -13.30 10.67 1.44
N ASP A 31 -13.77 11.91 1.61
CA ASP A 31 -13.04 12.93 2.37
C ASP A 31 -12.92 12.50 3.84
N ALA A 32 -13.99 11.95 4.43
CA ALA A 32 -13.96 11.39 5.78
C ALA A 32 -13.01 10.19 5.91
N ALA A 33 -12.88 9.35 4.87
CA ALA A 33 -11.91 8.25 4.87
C ALA A 33 -10.46 8.76 4.88
N GLN A 34 -10.18 9.87 4.17
CA GLN A 34 -8.87 10.51 4.16
C GLN A 34 -8.54 11.14 5.51
N GLU A 35 -9.51 11.81 6.14
CA GLU A 35 -9.36 12.36 7.49
C GLU A 35 -9.05 11.24 8.50
N ALA A 36 -9.82 10.15 8.48
CA ALA A 36 -9.56 8.99 9.34
C ALA A 36 -8.17 8.38 9.11
N LEU A 37 -7.71 8.31 7.86
CA LEU A 37 -6.35 7.83 7.55
C LEU A 37 -5.28 8.76 8.13
N ALA A 38 -5.46 10.08 8.05
CA ALA A 38 -4.54 11.05 8.64
C ALA A 38 -4.52 10.98 10.18
N ASP A 39 -5.68 10.77 10.80
CA ASP A 39 -5.77 10.59 12.25
C ASP A 39 -5.00 9.33 12.69
N MET A 40 -5.15 8.20 11.98
CA MET A 40 -4.37 6.99 12.25
C MET A 40 -2.85 7.21 12.14
N VAL A 41 -2.40 8.04 11.19
CA VAL A 41 -0.98 8.41 11.08
C VAL A 41 -0.51 9.11 12.36
N HIS A 42 -1.29 10.06 12.86
CA HIS A 42 -0.97 10.80 14.08
C HIS A 42 -0.94 9.92 15.33
N GLU A 43 -1.71 8.82 15.37
CA GLU A 43 -1.69 7.86 16.48
C GLU A 43 -0.47 6.94 16.44
N VAL A 44 -0.05 6.50 15.24
CA VAL A 44 1.03 5.52 15.09
C VAL A 44 2.41 6.17 15.09
N LEU A 45 2.56 7.34 14.47
CA LEU A 45 3.82 8.09 14.44
C LEU A 45 3.91 9.06 15.63
N PRO A 46 5.11 9.27 16.22
CA PRO A 46 6.43 8.89 15.73
C PRO A 46 6.96 7.54 16.28
N ASN A 47 6.13 6.72 16.94
CA ASN A 47 6.60 5.55 17.68
C ASN A 47 6.98 4.34 16.80
N GLY A 48 6.87 4.46 15.48
CA GLY A 48 7.29 3.45 14.50
C GLY A 48 8.24 4.01 13.45
N ASN A 49 9.22 3.21 13.02
CA ASN A 49 10.10 3.51 11.89
C ASN A 49 9.47 3.13 10.53
N SER A 50 8.35 2.41 10.54
CA SER A 50 7.55 2.11 9.36
C SER A 50 6.10 1.87 9.74
N VAL A 51 5.17 2.28 8.87
CA VAL A 51 3.76 1.91 8.99
C VAL A 51 3.13 1.77 7.60
N ASP A 52 2.19 0.85 7.47
CA ASP A 52 1.32 0.68 6.30
C ASP A 52 -0.12 0.79 6.81
N LEU A 53 -0.82 1.82 6.35
CA LEU A 53 -2.18 2.16 6.78
C LEU A 53 -3.10 2.15 5.58
N THR A 54 -4.34 1.68 5.76
CA THR A 54 -5.34 1.74 4.69
C THR A 54 -6.71 2.20 5.19
N ALA A 55 -7.47 2.83 4.31
CA ALA A 55 -8.87 3.19 4.52
C ALA A 55 -9.67 2.87 3.24
N ASP A 56 -10.68 2.04 3.39
CA ASP A 56 -11.59 1.61 2.34
C ASP A 56 -13.00 2.14 2.62
N VAL A 57 -13.71 2.51 1.55
CA VAL A 57 -15.14 2.85 1.62
C VAL A 57 -15.93 1.98 0.67
N GLU A 58 -16.98 1.36 1.18
CA GLU A 58 -17.96 0.59 0.43
C GLU A 58 -19.33 1.27 0.49
N ASP A 59 -20.08 1.23 -0.62
CA ASP A 59 -21.49 1.61 -0.62
C ASP A 59 -22.38 0.54 0.04
N ILE A 60 -23.68 0.81 0.15
CA ILE A 60 -24.65 -0.13 0.73
C ILE A 60 -24.83 -1.42 -0.08
N ALA A 61 -24.46 -1.43 -1.36
CA ALA A 61 -24.46 -2.62 -2.21
C ALA A 61 -23.19 -3.46 -2.00
N GLY A 62 -22.26 -3.02 -1.14
CA GLY A 62 -20.99 -3.68 -0.88
C GLY A 62 -19.94 -3.41 -1.96
N LYS A 63 -20.17 -2.46 -2.87
CA LYS A 63 -19.17 -2.06 -3.86
C LYS A 63 -18.16 -1.14 -3.21
N LYS A 64 -16.88 -1.51 -3.27
CA LYS A 64 -15.78 -0.61 -2.91
C LYS A 64 -15.77 0.60 -3.86
N ILE A 65 -16.04 1.78 -3.32
CA ILE A 65 -16.05 3.04 -4.07
C ILE A 65 -14.75 3.82 -3.87
N TYR A 66 -13.99 3.50 -2.82
CA TYR A 66 -12.77 4.20 -2.47
C TYR A 66 -11.78 3.29 -1.76
N HIS A 67 -10.49 3.55 -2.03
CA HIS A 67 -9.35 2.96 -1.34
C HIS A 67 -8.26 4.01 -1.22
N ALA A 68 -7.77 4.22 -0.01
CA ALA A 68 -6.57 5.00 0.28
C ALA A 68 -5.57 4.14 1.05
N SER A 69 -4.29 4.31 0.74
CA SER A 69 -3.19 3.65 1.43
C SER A 69 -2.08 4.66 1.71
N LEU A 70 -1.52 4.61 2.91
CA LEU A 70 -0.34 5.40 3.28
C LEU A 70 0.75 4.46 3.80
N LYS A 71 1.90 4.49 3.12
CA LYS A 71 3.10 3.77 3.54
C LYS A 71 4.15 4.77 3.98
N PHE A 72 4.55 4.66 5.23
CA PHE A 72 5.65 5.42 5.80
C PHE A 72 6.81 4.48 6.12
N ARG A 73 8.02 4.96 5.83
CA ARG A 73 9.28 4.31 6.22
C ARG A 73 10.32 5.38 6.47
N GLY A 74 10.77 5.48 7.72
CA GLY A 74 11.90 6.29 8.12
C GLY A 74 13.19 5.50 7.99
N GLU A 75 14.21 6.12 7.43
CA GLU A 75 15.55 5.55 7.29
C GLU A 75 16.58 6.62 7.68
N THR A 76 17.67 6.18 8.31
CA THR A 76 18.88 6.98 8.45
C THR A 76 19.58 7.14 7.10
N ALA A 77 20.50 8.10 7.00
CA ALA A 77 21.28 8.31 5.78
C ALA A 77 22.11 7.06 5.39
N ASP A 78 22.60 6.30 6.37
CA ASP A 78 23.33 5.06 6.13
C ASP A 78 22.41 3.96 5.58
N GLU A 79 21.24 3.78 6.18
CA GLU A 79 20.23 2.81 5.72
C GLU A 79 19.74 3.14 4.30
N GLY A 80 19.49 4.43 4.01
CA GLY A 80 19.09 4.88 2.68
C GLY A 80 20.17 4.61 1.63
N ARG A 81 21.45 4.85 1.95
CA ARG A 81 22.58 4.51 1.05
C ARG A 81 22.70 3.01 0.82
N ALA A 82 22.58 2.20 1.88
CA ALA A 82 22.65 0.76 1.78
C ALA A 82 21.51 0.20 0.91
N ARG A 83 20.28 0.72 1.10
CA ARG A 83 19.13 0.36 0.28
C ARG A 83 19.33 0.72 -1.19
N ALA A 84 19.83 1.92 -1.49
CA ALA A 84 20.10 2.33 -2.87
C ALA A 84 21.11 1.38 -3.54
N ALA A 85 22.22 1.06 -2.86
CA ALA A 85 23.21 0.12 -3.38
C ALA A 85 22.63 -1.29 -3.60
N GLN A 86 21.73 -1.74 -2.73
CA GLN A 86 21.05 -3.02 -2.88
C GLN A 86 20.11 -3.02 -4.10
N LEU A 87 19.35 -1.95 -4.31
CA LEU A 87 18.46 -1.82 -5.48
C LEU A 87 19.24 -1.82 -6.79
N ASP A 88 20.39 -1.13 -6.84
CA ASP A 88 21.26 -1.12 -8.01
C ASP A 88 21.81 -2.54 -8.31
N ALA A 89 22.29 -3.25 -7.28
CA ALA A 89 22.78 -4.62 -7.43
C ALA A 89 21.67 -5.60 -7.86
N GLU A 90 20.44 -5.44 -7.35
CA GLU A 90 19.29 -6.23 -7.77
C GLU A 90 18.90 -5.95 -9.23
N ALA A 91 19.00 -4.70 -9.68
CA ALA A 91 18.74 -4.33 -11.06
C ALA A 91 19.77 -4.98 -12.01
N ASP A 92 21.06 -4.92 -11.68
CA ASP A 92 22.12 -5.56 -12.46
C ASP A 92 21.91 -7.08 -12.54
N ALA A 93 21.60 -7.71 -11.41
CA ALA A 93 21.32 -9.15 -11.36
C ALA A 93 20.08 -9.54 -12.18
N ALA A 94 19.04 -8.71 -12.19
CA ALA A 94 17.85 -8.94 -12.99
C ALA A 94 18.15 -8.84 -14.50
N VAL A 95 18.98 -7.89 -14.90
CA VAL A 95 19.44 -7.76 -16.30
C VAL A 95 20.21 -9.00 -16.74
N ASP A 96 21.15 -9.48 -15.93
CA ASP A 96 21.92 -10.70 -16.20
C ASP A 96 21.01 -11.93 -16.31
N ALA A 97 20.03 -12.06 -15.42
CA ALA A 97 19.07 -13.15 -15.43
C ALA A 97 18.23 -13.17 -16.71
N VAL A 98 17.76 -12.00 -17.17
CA VAL A 98 17.04 -11.86 -18.44
C VAL A 98 17.93 -12.18 -19.63
N ALA A 99 19.17 -11.67 -19.66
CA ALA A 99 20.13 -11.96 -20.73
C ALA A 99 20.40 -13.47 -20.85
N LYS A 100 20.59 -14.17 -19.73
CA LYS A 100 20.76 -15.62 -19.68
C LYS A 100 19.52 -16.40 -20.11
N ALA A 101 18.33 -15.89 -19.82
CA ALA A 101 17.07 -16.53 -20.23
C ALA A 101 16.81 -16.39 -21.73
N LEU A 102 17.31 -15.32 -22.36
CA LEU A 102 17.18 -15.03 -23.78
C LEU A 102 18.33 -15.58 -24.63
N ASP A 103 19.33 -16.21 -24.02
CA ASP A 103 20.50 -16.76 -24.72
C ASP A 103 20.05 -17.82 -25.75
N PRO A 104 20.18 -17.53 -27.07
CA PRO A 104 19.69 -18.39 -28.14
C PRO A 104 20.46 -19.71 -28.27
N ASP A 105 21.65 -19.84 -27.67
CA ASP A 105 22.42 -21.09 -27.71
C ASP A 105 21.94 -22.13 -26.68
N ARG A 106 21.09 -21.78 -25.71
CA ARG A 106 20.45 -22.77 -24.81
C ARG A 106 19.40 -23.66 -25.51
N ASN A 107 18.91 -23.27 -26.70
CA ASN A 107 17.87 -24.02 -27.42
C ASN A 107 18.41 -24.91 -28.55
N LYS A 108 19.74 -25.06 -28.69
CA LYS A 108 20.33 -26.04 -29.60
C LYS A 108 20.52 -27.36 -28.86
N THR A 109 19.58 -28.27 -29.04
CA THR A 109 19.76 -29.69 -28.69
C THR A 109 20.93 -30.28 -29.49
N PRO A 110 21.85 -31.04 -28.86
CA PRO A 110 22.89 -31.74 -29.60
C PRO A 110 22.24 -32.85 -30.45
N ASN A 111 22.62 -32.89 -31.73
CA ASN A 111 22.14 -33.81 -32.75
C ASN A 111 22.88 -35.16 -32.68
#